data_AF-A0A2V6KU77-F1
#
_entry.id   AF-A0A2V6KU77-F1
#
_cell.length_a   1.000
_cell.length_b   1.000
_cell.length_c   1.000
_cell.angle_alpha   90.00
_cell.angle_beta   90.00
_cell.angle_gamma   90.00
#
_symmetry.space_group_name_H-M   'P 1'
#
loop_
_entity.id
_entity.type
_entity.pdbx_description
1 polymer ?
#
loop_
_entity_poly.entity_id
_entity_poly.type
_entity_poly.pdbx_seq_one_letter_code
_entity_poly.pdbx_strand_id
1 'polypeptide(L)'
;MSLKSFIDVSPDSHFPIQNLPFGMFQPRGGKPRAGVAIGDLIVDLSVLEELGHFRSPEFQGRKPFSEESLNAFLALGRPAWRKARAVLQRLLSSKTPILRDDKRLRARIFHTQKSVTMKLPVRIANYTDFYSSYYHAHNVGTMLRGPENALMPNWKWLPVAYHGRASSVVISGTDVQRPRGQVKPPDASAPTFGPAKSLDYELEMAFLIGPGNSLGQPVPIDRAVDHIFGLVLMNDWSARDIQAWEYQPLGPFLAKNFCTSISPWVVTLEALEPFRRPLPKQDPEPMPYLRAKDDFTFDIQLEASLQTSTMNSAHVITCTNFQNLYWSIAQQLAHHTVNGCNLQPGDLLASGTISGSTEESRGCMLELTWRGANPLKLPNGDARKWLEDGDTLAISGWCQGEGYRVGFGEVSGRIIG
;
A
#
# COMPACT_ATOMS: atom_id res chain seq x y z
N MET A 1 17.32 -16.67 -19.56
CA MET A 1 16.16 -17.55 -19.29
C MET A 1 15.43 -17.01 -18.07
N SER A 2 14.11 -16.87 -18.14
CA SER A 2 13.30 -16.48 -16.98
C SER A 2 13.50 -17.46 -15.82
N LEU A 3 13.55 -16.94 -14.59
CA LEU A 3 13.64 -17.75 -13.38
C LEU A 3 12.39 -18.63 -13.29
N LYS A 4 12.54 -19.93 -13.06
CA LYS A 4 11.42 -20.88 -12.91
C LYS A 4 11.50 -21.56 -11.55
N SER A 5 10.35 -21.69 -10.88
CA SER A 5 10.25 -22.44 -9.63
C SER A 5 9.98 -23.93 -9.87
N PHE A 6 10.28 -24.78 -8.88
CA PHE A 6 9.72 -26.14 -8.84
C PHE A 6 8.28 -26.17 -8.31
N ILE A 7 7.81 -25.07 -7.70
CA ILE A 7 6.39 -24.85 -7.42
C ILE A 7 5.74 -24.41 -8.72
N ASP A 8 4.67 -25.09 -9.11
CA ASP A 8 3.88 -24.70 -10.27
C ASP A 8 3.07 -23.44 -9.94
N VAL A 9 3.15 -22.43 -10.80
CA VAL A 9 2.53 -21.11 -10.57
C VAL A 9 1.88 -20.64 -11.86
N SER A 10 0.58 -20.34 -11.77
CA SER A 10 -0.18 -19.77 -12.88
C SER A 10 0.43 -18.43 -13.35
N PRO A 11 0.46 -18.14 -14.67
CA PRO A 11 0.87 -16.83 -15.20
C PRO A 11 0.11 -15.64 -14.61
N ASP A 12 -1.15 -15.84 -14.21
CA ASP A 12 -2.00 -14.80 -13.62
C ASP A 12 -1.85 -14.69 -12.10
N SER A 13 -1.10 -15.61 -11.47
CA SER A 13 -0.83 -15.55 -10.03
C SER A 13 -0.10 -14.26 -9.68
N HIS A 14 -0.49 -13.65 -8.57
CA HIS A 14 0.22 -12.50 -8.01
C HIS A 14 1.62 -12.87 -7.49
N PHE A 15 1.89 -14.16 -7.25
CA PHE A 15 3.05 -14.60 -6.48
C PHE A 15 3.97 -15.56 -7.27
N PRO A 16 4.49 -15.19 -8.46
CA PRO A 16 5.52 -15.98 -9.12
C PRO A 16 6.87 -15.83 -8.40
N ILE A 17 7.86 -16.62 -8.82
CA ILE A 17 9.21 -16.59 -8.24
C ILE A 17 9.94 -15.24 -8.46
N GLN A 18 9.44 -14.42 -9.38
CA GLN A 18 9.89 -13.05 -9.61
C GLN A 18 9.39 -12.07 -8.53
N ASN A 19 8.26 -12.36 -7.87
CA ASN A 19 7.71 -11.50 -6.84
C ASN A 19 8.39 -11.77 -5.48
N LEU A 20 8.04 -12.89 -4.83
CA LEU A 20 8.50 -13.26 -3.48
C LEU A 20 8.28 -12.16 -2.43
N PRO A 21 7.03 -11.70 -2.21
CA PRO A 21 6.75 -10.65 -1.23
C PRO A 21 6.82 -11.20 0.19
N PHE A 22 7.15 -10.34 1.15
CA PHE A 22 7.27 -10.70 2.56
C PHE A 22 5.98 -10.37 3.30
N GLY A 23 5.60 -11.21 4.25
CA GLY A 23 4.43 -10.98 5.10
C GLY A 23 4.54 -11.71 6.42
N MET A 24 3.60 -11.40 7.32
CA MET A 24 3.48 -12.08 8.59
C MET A 24 2.27 -13.00 8.55
N PHE A 25 2.46 -14.25 8.94
CA PHE A 25 1.40 -15.25 8.97
C PHE A 25 1.43 -16.04 10.26
N GLN A 26 0.27 -16.55 10.65
CA GLN A 26 0.10 -17.41 11.81
C GLN A 26 -0.54 -18.73 11.37
N PRO A 27 0.22 -19.84 11.40
CA PRO A 27 -0.34 -21.17 11.21
C PRO A 27 -1.29 -21.56 12.34
N ARG A 28 -2.22 -22.46 12.04
CA ARG A 28 -3.18 -22.98 13.02
C ARG A 28 -2.44 -23.55 14.24
N GLY A 29 -2.75 -23.03 15.43
CA GLY A 29 -2.11 -23.45 16.69
C GLY A 29 -0.65 -23.01 16.88
N GLY A 30 -0.11 -22.20 15.96
CA GLY A 30 1.25 -21.68 16.02
C GLY A 30 1.32 -20.19 16.38
N LYS A 31 2.55 -19.67 16.52
CA LYS A 31 2.84 -18.24 16.69
C LYS A 31 3.00 -17.53 15.34
N PRO A 32 2.70 -16.22 15.27
CA PRO A 32 3.03 -15.38 14.11
C PRO A 32 4.52 -15.43 13.78
N ARG A 33 4.85 -15.40 12.49
CA ARG A 33 6.23 -15.43 11.97
C ARG A 33 6.29 -14.99 10.51
N ALA A 34 7.50 -14.70 10.05
CA ALA A 34 7.71 -14.19 8.71
C ALA A 34 7.57 -15.27 7.65
N GLY A 35 6.93 -14.94 6.54
CA GLY A 35 6.74 -15.81 5.38
C GLY A 35 6.96 -15.08 4.05
N VAL A 36 7.14 -15.86 2.99
CA VAL A 36 7.14 -15.37 1.61
C VAL A 36 6.13 -16.12 0.76
N ALA A 37 5.32 -15.39 -0.01
CA ALA A 37 4.35 -15.99 -0.92
C ALA A 37 5.01 -16.56 -2.20
N ILE A 38 4.52 -17.74 -2.64
CA ILE A 38 4.86 -18.36 -3.93
C ILE A 38 3.68 -19.22 -4.41
N GLY A 39 3.07 -18.87 -5.53
CA GLY A 39 1.77 -19.41 -5.94
C GLY A 39 0.73 -19.26 -4.83
N ASP A 40 0.05 -20.35 -4.48
CA ASP A 40 -0.93 -20.40 -3.38
C ASP A 40 -0.30 -20.81 -2.03
N LEU A 41 1.02 -20.84 -1.96
CA LEU A 41 1.79 -21.27 -0.80
C LEU A 41 2.50 -20.09 -0.12
N ILE A 42 2.92 -20.34 1.11
CA ILE A 42 3.80 -19.50 1.93
C ILE A 42 5.00 -20.35 2.32
N VAL A 43 6.20 -19.80 2.09
CA VAL A 43 7.47 -20.33 2.61
C VAL A 43 7.66 -19.80 4.03
N ASP A 44 7.73 -20.69 5.02
CA ASP A 44 8.05 -20.35 6.41
C ASP A 44 9.53 -19.98 6.56
N LEU A 45 9.81 -18.69 6.77
CA LEU A 45 11.19 -18.20 6.87
C LEU A 45 11.85 -18.58 8.19
N SER A 46 11.07 -18.79 9.26
CA SER A 46 11.63 -19.19 10.55
C SER A 46 12.24 -20.60 10.49
N VAL A 47 11.64 -21.50 9.71
CA VAL A 47 12.17 -22.84 9.48
C VAL A 47 13.46 -22.77 8.65
N LEU A 48 13.51 -21.92 7.62
CA LEU A 48 14.73 -21.70 6.84
C LEU A 48 15.86 -21.08 7.69
N GLU A 49 15.50 -20.20 8.62
CA GLU A 49 16.40 -19.58 9.60
C GLU A 49 16.97 -20.60 10.59
N GLU A 50 16.12 -21.48 11.14
CA GLU A 50 16.53 -22.61 12.01
C GLU A 50 17.59 -23.48 11.32
N LEU A 51 17.36 -23.80 10.05
CA LEU A 51 18.25 -24.60 9.21
C LEU A 51 19.52 -23.87 8.77
N GLY A 52 19.66 -22.60 9.13
CA GLY A 52 20.87 -21.82 8.91
C GLY A 52 21.02 -21.23 7.51
N HIS A 53 19.97 -21.19 6.70
CA HIS A 53 20.03 -20.60 5.35
C HIS A 53 20.31 -19.09 5.34
N PHE A 54 20.09 -18.41 6.47
CA PHE A 54 20.36 -16.99 6.67
C PHE A 54 21.59 -16.72 7.57
N ARG A 55 22.46 -17.70 7.77
CA ARG A 55 23.75 -17.50 8.47
C ARG A 55 24.75 -16.84 7.52
N SER A 56 24.68 -15.52 7.42
CA SER A 56 25.66 -14.73 6.66
C SER A 56 25.91 -13.36 7.32
N PRO A 57 27.02 -12.67 6.99
CA PRO A 57 27.36 -11.39 7.61
C PRO A 57 26.27 -10.32 7.51
N GLU A 58 25.49 -10.33 6.43
CA GLU A 58 24.40 -9.38 6.19
C GLU A 58 23.29 -9.47 7.24
N PHE A 59 23.08 -10.64 7.85
CA PHE A 59 22.11 -10.83 8.94
C PHE A 59 22.68 -10.49 10.32
N GLN A 60 23.98 -10.19 10.44
CA GLN A 60 24.62 -9.74 11.68
C GLN A 60 24.39 -10.68 12.88
N GLY A 61 24.27 -11.98 12.63
CA GLY A 61 23.96 -12.98 13.66
C GLY A 61 22.54 -12.92 14.24
N ARG A 62 21.68 -12.03 13.72
CA ARG A 62 20.28 -11.90 14.14
C ARG A 62 19.40 -12.98 13.52
N LYS A 63 18.24 -13.20 14.15
CA LYS A 63 17.20 -14.15 13.73
C LYS A 63 15.85 -13.46 13.53
N PRO A 64 15.72 -12.58 12.52
CA PRO A 64 14.56 -11.71 12.41
C PRO A 64 13.27 -12.41 11.95
N PHE A 65 13.34 -13.64 11.44
CA PHE A 65 12.16 -14.30 10.83
C PHE A 65 11.28 -15.06 11.81
N SER A 66 11.78 -15.29 13.03
CA SER A 66 11.02 -15.87 14.14
C SER A 66 10.27 -14.82 14.99
N GLU A 67 10.45 -13.53 14.67
CA GLU A 67 9.80 -12.39 15.35
C GLU A 67 8.31 -12.25 14.98
N GLU A 68 7.56 -11.46 15.75
CA GLU A 68 6.13 -11.22 15.51
C GLU A 68 5.84 -10.15 14.45
N SER A 69 6.88 -9.56 13.85
CA SER A 69 6.76 -8.53 12.81
C SER A 69 8.04 -8.45 11.98
N LEU A 70 7.96 -7.90 10.77
CA LEU A 70 9.12 -7.75 9.89
C LEU A 70 10.09 -6.63 10.35
N ASN A 71 9.77 -5.82 11.36
CA ASN A 71 10.56 -4.64 11.77
C ASN A 71 12.06 -4.97 11.99
N ALA A 72 12.37 -6.09 12.64
CA ALA A 72 13.76 -6.51 12.87
C ALA A 72 14.51 -6.83 11.56
N PHE A 73 13.81 -7.38 10.57
CA PHE A 73 14.35 -7.64 9.23
C PHE A 73 14.50 -6.34 8.42
N LEU A 74 13.51 -5.45 8.46
CA LEU A 74 13.56 -4.12 7.85
C LEU A 74 14.76 -3.32 8.39
N ALA A 75 15.03 -3.38 9.69
CA ALA A 75 16.16 -2.69 10.31
C ALA A 75 17.55 -3.15 9.82
N LEU A 76 17.68 -4.35 9.23
CA LEU A 76 18.97 -4.84 8.71
C LEU A 76 19.39 -4.16 7.40
N GLY A 77 18.44 -3.56 6.68
CA GLY A 77 18.71 -2.83 5.45
C GLY A 77 18.94 -3.69 4.21
N ARG A 78 19.09 -2.97 3.09
CA ARG A 78 19.10 -3.52 1.73
C ARG A 78 20.06 -4.69 1.48
N PRO A 79 21.29 -4.73 2.03
CA PRO A 79 22.16 -5.90 1.86
C PRO A 79 21.52 -7.21 2.36
N ALA A 80 20.87 -7.18 3.54
CA ALA A 80 20.18 -8.34 4.09
C ALA A 80 18.94 -8.73 3.28
N TRP A 81 18.18 -7.74 2.80
CA TRP A 81 16.99 -8.00 1.98
C TRP A 81 17.35 -8.69 0.66
N ARG A 82 18.36 -8.17 -0.04
CA ARG A 82 18.89 -8.78 -1.28
C ARG A 82 19.42 -10.18 -1.01
N LYS A 83 20.09 -10.40 0.12
CA LYS A 83 20.57 -11.72 0.52
C LYS A 83 19.44 -12.69 0.76
N ALA A 84 18.40 -12.30 1.51
CA ALA A 84 17.21 -13.11 1.75
C ALA A 84 16.53 -13.51 0.43
N ARG A 85 16.32 -12.53 -0.47
CA ARG A 85 15.75 -12.75 -1.80
C ARG A 85 16.58 -13.74 -2.62
N ALA A 86 17.90 -13.59 -2.66
CA ALA A 86 18.79 -14.49 -3.40
C ALA A 86 18.75 -15.93 -2.83
N VAL A 87 18.71 -16.08 -1.50
CA VAL A 87 18.54 -17.39 -0.85
C VAL A 87 17.22 -18.03 -1.28
N LEU A 88 16.11 -17.29 -1.24
CA LEU A 88 14.79 -17.78 -1.62
C LEU A 88 14.71 -18.15 -3.11
N GLN A 89 15.20 -17.30 -4.00
CA GLN A 89 15.25 -17.59 -5.44
C GLN A 89 16.06 -18.85 -5.75
N ARG A 90 17.19 -19.04 -5.06
CA ARG A 90 17.98 -20.28 -5.19
C ARG A 90 17.19 -21.48 -4.70
N LEU A 91 16.67 -21.43 -3.47
CA LEU A 91 15.98 -22.56 -2.85
C LEU A 91 14.71 -22.96 -3.59
N LEU A 92 13.98 -22.00 -4.16
CA LEU A 92 12.73 -22.21 -4.90
C LEU A 92 12.94 -22.53 -6.38
N SER A 93 14.16 -22.39 -6.91
CA SER A 93 14.48 -22.66 -8.31
C SER A 93 14.23 -24.11 -8.69
N SER A 94 13.67 -24.34 -9.89
CA SER A 94 13.50 -25.68 -10.46
C SER A 94 14.82 -26.47 -10.60
N LYS A 95 15.95 -25.76 -10.59
CA LYS A 95 17.30 -26.32 -10.74
C LYS A 95 17.96 -26.68 -9.40
N THR A 96 17.36 -26.34 -8.25
CA THR A 96 17.98 -26.58 -6.93
C THR A 96 17.26 -27.71 -6.19
N PRO A 97 17.94 -28.83 -5.88
CA PRO A 97 17.29 -30.00 -5.27
C PRO A 97 16.99 -29.84 -3.78
N ILE A 98 17.67 -28.90 -3.08
CA ILE A 98 17.67 -28.78 -1.61
C ILE A 98 16.27 -28.82 -1.01
N LEU A 99 15.36 -27.94 -1.46
CA LEU A 99 13.96 -27.99 -1.05
C LEU A 99 13.12 -28.87 -1.95
N ARG A 100 13.38 -28.86 -3.27
CA ARG A 100 12.56 -29.56 -4.28
C ARG A 100 12.36 -31.05 -3.95
N ASP A 101 13.46 -31.72 -3.58
CA ASP A 101 13.54 -33.18 -3.47
C ASP A 101 13.32 -33.69 -2.02
N ASP A 102 13.38 -32.81 -1.02
CA ASP A 102 13.11 -33.16 0.38
C ASP A 102 11.63 -32.98 0.74
N LYS A 103 10.85 -34.05 0.56
CA LYS A 103 9.42 -34.07 0.88
C LYS A 103 9.11 -33.74 2.35
N ARG A 104 9.95 -34.19 3.29
CA ARG A 104 9.73 -33.97 4.73
C ARG A 104 9.93 -32.51 5.08
N LEU A 105 10.98 -31.91 4.53
CA LEU A 105 11.26 -30.50 4.72
C LEU A 105 10.19 -29.61 4.07
N ARG A 106 9.75 -29.94 2.85
CA ARG A 106 8.65 -29.22 2.18
C ARG A 106 7.38 -29.18 3.02
N ALA A 107 7.00 -30.31 3.64
CA ALA A 107 5.82 -30.38 4.51
C ALA A 107 5.93 -29.49 5.76
N ARG A 108 7.14 -29.15 6.20
CA ARG A 108 7.40 -28.23 7.32
C ARG A 108 7.45 -26.77 6.90
N ILE A 109 7.96 -26.48 5.70
CA ILE A 109 8.19 -25.11 5.21
C ILE A 109 6.96 -24.52 4.54
N PHE A 110 6.22 -25.30 3.76
CA PHE A 110 5.13 -24.78 2.94
C PHE A 110 3.80 -24.86 3.66
N HIS A 111 3.15 -23.70 3.77
CA HIS A 111 1.75 -23.60 4.21
C HIS A 111 0.89 -23.14 3.04
N THR A 112 -0.34 -23.66 2.91
CA THR A 112 -1.29 -23.09 1.95
C THR A 112 -1.82 -21.78 2.50
N GLN A 113 -1.92 -20.74 1.66
CA GLN A 113 -2.37 -19.40 2.09
C GLN A 113 -3.76 -19.44 2.75
N LYS A 114 -4.67 -20.31 2.28
CA LYS A 114 -6.01 -20.49 2.83
C LYS A 114 -6.06 -21.16 4.21
N SER A 115 -4.96 -21.76 4.67
CA SER A 115 -4.89 -22.49 5.96
C SER A 115 -4.31 -21.69 7.11
N VAL A 116 -3.90 -20.43 6.85
CA VAL A 116 -3.22 -19.58 7.83
C VAL A 116 -4.01 -18.28 8.03
N THR A 117 -3.70 -17.58 9.12
CA THR A 117 -4.18 -16.22 9.33
C THR A 117 -3.06 -15.23 9.03
N MET A 118 -3.26 -14.34 8.06
CA MET A 118 -2.34 -13.24 7.81
C MET A 118 -2.39 -12.22 8.95
N LYS A 119 -1.27 -11.57 9.22
CA LYS A 119 -1.11 -10.51 10.23
C LYS A 119 -0.55 -9.26 9.55
N LEU A 120 -0.70 -8.11 10.21
CA LEU A 120 -0.03 -6.89 9.76
C LEU A 120 1.48 -7.18 9.59
N PRO A 121 2.09 -6.78 8.46
CA PRO A 121 3.46 -7.15 8.15
C PRO A 121 4.47 -6.52 9.12
N VAL A 122 4.13 -5.37 9.69
CA VAL A 122 4.99 -4.59 10.60
C VAL A 122 4.19 -4.05 11.77
N ARG A 123 4.89 -3.73 12.86
CA ARG A 123 4.42 -2.80 13.88
C ARG A 123 4.68 -1.39 13.37
N ILE A 124 3.61 -0.66 13.05
CA ILE A 124 3.70 0.70 12.49
C ILE A 124 3.82 1.68 13.65
N ALA A 125 4.98 2.33 13.80
CA ALA A 125 5.18 3.36 14.81
C ALA A 125 4.54 4.67 14.36
N ASN A 126 4.84 5.09 13.12
CA ASN A 126 4.27 6.29 12.51
C ASN A 126 3.64 5.95 11.15
N TYR A 127 2.53 6.62 10.86
CA TYR A 127 1.89 6.63 9.55
C TYR A 127 1.82 8.08 9.07
N THR A 128 2.29 8.33 7.85
CA THR A 128 2.16 9.62 7.16
C THR A 128 1.48 9.42 5.82
N ASP A 129 0.55 10.30 5.51
CA ASP A 129 -0.22 10.27 4.29
C ASP A 129 0.13 11.46 3.42
N PHE A 130 0.62 11.20 2.21
CA PHE A 130 0.94 12.24 1.25
C PHE A 130 -0.28 12.62 0.41
N TYR A 131 -0.11 13.58 -0.49
CA TYR A 131 -1.16 14.06 -1.38
C TYR A 131 -0.62 14.23 -2.80
N SER A 132 -0.06 13.16 -3.37
CA SER A 132 0.91 13.26 -4.47
C SER A 132 0.35 13.02 -5.88
N SER A 133 -0.94 12.69 -6.04
CA SER A 133 -1.57 12.64 -7.36
C SER A 133 -2.03 14.03 -7.80
N TYR A 134 -1.53 14.48 -8.95
CA TYR A 134 -1.97 15.75 -9.56
C TYR A 134 -3.46 15.74 -9.86
N TYR A 135 -3.95 14.66 -10.48
CA TYR A 135 -5.34 14.54 -10.90
C TYR A 135 -6.28 14.57 -9.70
N HIS A 136 -5.94 13.84 -8.63
CA HIS A 136 -6.73 13.87 -7.40
C HIS A 136 -6.78 15.28 -6.79
N ALA A 137 -5.61 15.91 -6.63
CA ALA A 137 -5.49 17.26 -6.10
C ALA A 137 -6.29 18.29 -6.91
N HIS A 138 -6.23 18.18 -8.23
CA HIS A 138 -6.95 19.02 -9.17
C HIS A 138 -8.47 18.78 -9.14
N ASN A 139 -8.92 17.52 -9.09
CA ASN A 139 -10.34 17.17 -9.02
C ASN A 139 -10.99 17.71 -7.73
N VAL A 140 -10.40 17.39 -6.57
CA VAL A 140 -10.89 17.86 -5.26
C VAL A 140 -10.87 19.39 -5.20
N GLY A 141 -9.80 20.00 -5.70
CA GLY A 141 -9.69 21.45 -5.79
C GLY A 141 -10.77 22.09 -6.66
N THR A 142 -11.04 21.50 -7.83
CA THR A 142 -12.09 21.96 -8.74
C THR A 142 -13.46 21.94 -8.08
N MET A 143 -13.79 20.87 -7.35
CA MET A 143 -15.07 20.75 -6.64
C MET A 143 -15.26 21.77 -5.51
N LEU A 144 -14.16 22.26 -4.93
CA LEU A 144 -14.19 23.14 -3.76
C LEU A 144 -13.96 24.62 -4.10
N ARG A 145 -13.14 24.90 -5.11
CA ARG A 145 -12.61 26.25 -5.43
C ARG A 145 -12.74 26.63 -6.90
N GLY A 146 -13.29 25.74 -7.74
CA GLY A 146 -13.32 25.89 -9.18
C GLY A 146 -12.01 25.50 -9.86
N PRO A 147 -12.02 25.27 -11.18
CA PRO A 147 -10.89 24.72 -11.91
C PRO A 147 -9.67 25.66 -11.95
N GLU A 148 -9.91 26.98 -12.01
CA GLU A 148 -8.85 28.00 -12.05
C GLU A 148 -8.00 28.04 -10.78
N ASN A 149 -8.57 27.64 -9.64
CA ASN A 149 -7.92 27.67 -8.32
C ASN A 149 -7.84 26.26 -7.70
N ALA A 150 -7.82 25.24 -8.56
CA ALA A 150 -7.88 23.85 -8.12
C ALA A 150 -6.67 23.48 -7.24
N LEU A 151 -5.45 23.77 -7.69
CA LEU A 151 -4.25 23.50 -6.89
C LEU A 151 -3.92 24.67 -5.97
N MET A 152 -3.60 24.33 -4.72
CA MET A 152 -3.03 25.30 -3.78
C MET A 152 -1.61 25.69 -4.23
N PRO A 153 -1.14 26.93 -3.97
CA PRO A 153 0.13 27.42 -4.51
C PRO A 153 1.34 26.56 -4.17
N ASN A 154 1.34 25.88 -3.02
CA ASN A 154 2.44 25.06 -2.53
C ASN A 154 2.52 23.66 -3.17
N TRP A 155 1.44 23.15 -3.75
CA TRP A 155 1.31 21.73 -4.10
C TRP A 155 2.36 21.26 -5.11
N LYS A 156 2.74 22.13 -6.06
CA LYS A 156 3.77 21.84 -7.06
C LYS A 156 5.20 22.10 -6.58
N TRP A 157 5.39 22.61 -5.36
CA TRP A 157 6.72 22.91 -4.80
C TRP A 157 7.19 21.89 -3.76
N LEU A 158 6.26 21.18 -3.12
CA LEU A 158 6.56 20.15 -2.14
C LEU A 158 5.50 19.05 -2.15
N PRO A 159 5.87 17.80 -1.82
CA PRO A 159 4.90 16.72 -1.62
C PRO A 159 4.16 16.94 -0.29
N VAL A 160 2.99 17.58 -0.37
CA VAL A 160 2.12 17.87 0.78
C VAL A 160 1.74 16.57 1.50
N ALA A 161 1.75 16.59 2.83
CA ALA A 161 1.43 15.44 3.66
C ALA A 161 0.86 15.85 5.03
N TYR A 162 0.31 14.88 5.75
CA TYR A 162 -0.08 15.00 7.15
C TYR A 162 0.21 13.69 7.90
N HIS A 163 0.30 13.79 9.23
CA HIS A 163 0.45 12.59 10.07
C HIS A 163 -0.90 11.86 10.14
N GLY A 164 -0.92 10.60 9.68
CA GLY A 164 -2.05 9.71 9.82
C GLY A 164 -2.09 9.03 11.19
N ARG A 165 -3.03 8.10 11.38
CA ARG A 165 -3.20 7.38 12.65
C ARG A 165 -2.71 5.93 12.55
N ALA A 166 -1.54 5.65 13.10
CA ALA A 166 -0.96 4.30 13.07
C ALA A 166 -1.82 3.23 13.78
N SER A 167 -2.49 3.58 14.88
CA SER A 167 -3.26 2.61 15.68
C SER A 167 -4.50 2.04 14.99
N SER A 168 -5.01 2.72 13.96
CA SER A 168 -6.19 2.31 13.19
C SER A 168 -5.82 1.70 11.83
N VAL A 169 -4.54 1.44 11.59
CA VAL A 169 -4.11 0.67 10.42
C VAL A 169 -4.40 -0.81 10.67
N VAL A 170 -5.23 -1.40 9.83
CA VAL A 170 -5.70 -2.78 9.91
C VAL A 170 -5.33 -3.57 8.67
N ILE A 171 -5.34 -4.89 8.79
CA ILE A 171 -5.05 -5.79 7.67
C ILE A 171 -6.31 -5.94 6.78
N SER A 172 -6.09 -6.21 5.49
CA SER A 172 -7.10 -6.68 4.54
C SER A 172 -8.09 -7.69 5.13
N GLY A 173 -9.37 -7.53 4.82
CA GLY A 173 -10.48 -8.36 5.30
C GLY A 173 -11.08 -7.92 6.64
N THR A 174 -10.53 -6.88 7.29
CA THR A 174 -11.12 -6.31 8.50
C THR A 174 -12.37 -5.51 8.13
N ASP A 175 -13.51 -5.78 8.80
CA ASP A 175 -14.73 -5.00 8.63
C ASP A 175 -14.50 -3.52 9.02
N VAL A 176 -15.15 -2.60 8.31
CA VAL A 176 -15.01 -1.15 8.46
C VAL A 176 -16.28 -0.61 9.08
N GLN A 177 -16.22 -0.26 10.37
CA GLN A 177 -17.35 0.37 11.05
C GLN A 177 -17.56 1.78 10.51
N ARG A 178 -18.78 2.08 10.04
CA ARG A 178 -19.19 3.43 9.66
C ARG A 178 -18.99 4.37 10.85
N PRO A 179 -18.15 5.40 10.71
CA PRO A 179 -17.88 6.30 11.83
C PRO A 179 -19.10 7.16 12.13
N ARG A 180 -19.20 7.57 13.39
CA ARG A 180 -20.12 8.61 13.84
C ARG A 180 -19.33 9.86 14.15
N GLY A 181 -19.85 11.03 13.80
CA GLY A 181 -19.14 12.28 14.01
C GLY A 181 -20.05 13.49 13.86
N GLN A 182 -19.45 14.67 14.00
CA GLN A 182 -20.14 15.93 13.73
C GLN A 182 -20.12 16.23 12.24
N VAL A 183 -21.27 16.66 11.73
CA VAL A 183 -21.39 17.16 10.35
C VAL A 183 -22.15 18.48 10.38
N LYS A 184 -21.70 19.45 9.58
CA LYS A 184 -22.37 20.74 9.43
C LYS A 184 -22.61 21.05 7.95
N PRO A 185 -23.84 20.88 7.46
CA PRO A 185 -24.22 21.39 6.15
C PRO A 185 -24.00 22.92 6.05
N PRO A 186 -23.73 23.45 4.84
CA PRO A 186 -23.50 24.89 4.64
C PRO A 186 -24.59 25.78 5.24
N ASP A 187 -25.86 25.41 5.01
CA ASP A 187 -27.03 26.20 5.41
C ASP A 187 -27.48 25.95 6.87
N ALA A 188 -26.84 25.02 7.58
CA ALA A 188 -27.20 24.70 8.96
C ALA A 188 -26.59 25.72 9.94
N SER A 189 -27.37 26.13 10.95
CA SER A 189 -26.89 27.03 12.00
C SER A 189 -25.97 26.35 13.02
N ALA A 190 -26.10 25.04 13.21
CA ALA A 190 -25.31 24.23 14.14
C ALA A 190 -24.96 22.86 13.54
N PRO A 191 -23.85 22.21 13.97
CA PRO A 191 -23.54 20.85 13.57
C PRO A 191 -24.54 19.85 14.17
N THR A 192 -24.65 18.69 13.53
CA THR A 192 -25.42 17.53 14.04
C THR A 192 -24.47 16.37 14.29
N PHE A 193 -24.82 15.46 15.20
CA PHE A 193 -24.06 14.24 15.48
C PHE A 193 -24.80 13.01 14.95
N GLY A 194 -24.12 12.17 14.19
CA GLY A 194 -24.73 10.99 13.58
C GLY A 194 -23.73 10.14 12.78
N PRO A 195 -24.20 9.05 12.15
CA PRO A 195 -23.37 8.27 11.23
C PRO A 195 -22.97 9.11 10.00
N ALA A 196 -21.75 8.88 9.50
CA ALA A 196 -21.26 9.49 8.28
C ALA A 196 -22.15 9.13 7.08
N LYS A 197 -22.57 10.15 6.32
CA LYS A 197 -23.41 10.01 5.11
C LYS A 197 -22.58 9.91 3.84
N SER A 198 -21.34 10.40 3.88
CA SER A 198 -20.42 10.43 2.74
C SER A 198 -19.18 9.58 3.02
N LEU A 199 -19.40 8.28 3.24
CA LEU A 199 -18.31 7.31 3.43
C LEU A 199 -17.68 6.95 2.08
N ASP A 200 -16.36 6.95 2.05
CA ASP A 200 -15.57 6.86 0.84
C ASP A 200 -14.33 5.98 1.05
N TYR A 201 -13.74 5.55 -0.05
CA TYR A 201 -12.43 4.91 -0.10
C TYR A 201 -11.41 5.85 -0.72
N GLU A 202 -10.13 5.57 -0.49
CA GLU A 202 -9.05 6.21 -1.23
C GLU A 202 -8.11 5.12 -1.72
N LEU A 203 -8.02 4.98 -3.04
CA LEU A 203 -7.12 4.03 -3.68
C LEU A 203 -5.70 4.54 -3.55
N GLU A 204 -4.90 3.85 -2.72
CA GLU A 204 -3.54 4.23 -2.43
C GLU A 204 -2.56 3.06 -2.51
N MET A 205 -1.29 3.41 -2.55
CA MET A 205 -0.21 2.52 -2.17
C MET A 205 0.60 3.16 -1.07
N ALA A 206 1.21 2.34 -0.23
CA ALA A 206 2.11 2.82 0.80
C ALA A 206 3.42 2.06 0.78
N PHE A 207 4.49 2.70 1.20
CA PHE A 207 5.81 2.10 1.30
C PHE A 207 6.27 2.03 2.76
N LEU A 208 6.98 0.96 3.06
CA LEU A 208 7.50 0.67 4.39
C LEU A 208 8.96 1.06 4.50
N ILE A 209 9.28 1.78 5.58
CA ILE A 209 10.64 2.17 5.88
C ILE A 209 11.45 0.98 6.42
N GLY A 210 12.61 0.77 5.82
CA GLY A 210 13.66 -0.14 6.24
C GLY A 210 14.51 0.45 7.36
N PRO A 211 15.83 0.70 7.18
CA PRO A 211 16.58 1.51 8.12
C PRO A 211 15.97 2.91 8.20
N GLY A 212 15.84 3.42 9.42
CA GLY A 212 15.47 4.81 9.66
C GLY A 212 16.62 5.79 9.42
N ASN A 213 16.49 6.99 9.96
CA ASN A 213 17.54 8.00 10.06
C ASN A 213 17.57 8.57 11.48
N SER A 214 18.71 9.14 11.88
CA SER A 214 18.82 9.79 13.19
C SER A 214 18.07 11.11 13.20
N LEU A 215 17.52 11.50 14.36
CA LEU A 215 16.91 12.82 14.52
C LEU A 215 17.94 13.92 14.20
N GLY A 216 17.53 14.89 13.40
CA GLY A 216 18.39 15.97 12.88
C GLY A 216 19.24 15.58 11.68
N GLN A 217 19.14 14.35 11.15
CA GLN A 217 19.90 13.89 10.00
C GLN A 217 18.97 13.54 8.83
N PRO A 218 18.73 14.46 7.89
CA PRO A 218 17.91 14.21 6.71
C PRO A 218 18.45 13.08 5.84
N VAL A 219 17.56 12.40 5.13
CA VAL A 219 17.92 11.44 4.08
C VAL A 219 17.98 12.18 2.74
N PRO A 220 19.18 12.28 2.10
CA PRO A 220 19.26 12.83 0.75
C PRO A 220 18.44 12.00 -0.23
N ILE A 221 17.83 12.64 -1.23
CA ILE A 221 16.97 11.96 -2.20
C ILE A 221 17.65 10.76 -2.89
N ASP A 222 18.94 10.87 -3.24
CA ASP A 222 19.71 9.79 -3.87
C ASP A 222 19.93 8.56 -2.97
N ARG A 223 19.63 8.68 -1.67
CA ARG A 223 19.71 7.60 -0.69
C ARG A 223 18.34 7.01 -0.34
N ALA A 224 17.23 7.63 -0.78
CA ALA A 224 15.88 7.22 -0.38
C ALA A 224 15.61 5.72 -0.65
N VAL A 225 16.09 5.18 -1.78
CA VAL A 225 15.91 3.76 -2.14
C VAL A 225 16.56 2.77 -1.15
N ASP A 226 17.55 3.20 -0.37
CA ASP A 226 18.19 2.35 0.64
C ASP A 226 17.36 2.31 1.95
N HIS A 227 16.40 3.22 2.10
CA HIS A 227 15.50 3.32 3.24
C HIS A 227 14.10 2.76 2.94
N ILE A 228 13.76 2.44 1.69
CA ILE A 228 12.44 1.91 1.33
C ILE A 228 12.54 0.41 1.11
N PHE A 229 11.85 -0.37 1.93
CA PHE A 229 11.87 -1.83 1.84
C PHE A 229 11.00 -2.34 0.68
N GLY A 230 9.76 -1.84 0.61
CA GLY A 230 8.78 -2.31 -0.35
C GLY A 230 7.43 -1.61 -0.19
N LEU A 231 6.49 -1.99 -1.04
CA LEU A 231 5.18 -1.38 -1.15
C LEU A 231 4.08 -2.35 -0.73
N VAL A 232 2.96 -1.80 -0.29
CA VAL A 232 1.67 -2.45 -0.03
C VAL A 232 0.56 -1.65 -0.71
N LEU A 233 -0.57 -2.30 -1.01
CA LEU A 233 -1.81 -1.60 -1.32
C LEU A 233 -2.39 -1.01 -0.05
N MET A 234 -3.10 0.10 -0.18
CA MET A 234 -3.72 0.79 0.94
C MET A 234 -5.09 1.36 0.56
N ASN A 235 -6.01 1.31 1.51
CA ASN A 235 -7.27 2.03 1.46
C ASN A 235 -7.37 2.97 2.66
N ASP A 236 -7.31 4.28 2.43
CA ASP A 236 -7.51 5.29 3.47
C ASP A 236 -8.98 5.70 3.56
N TRP A 237 -9.76 4.91 4.30
CA TRP A 237 -11.20 5.11 4.44
C TRP A 237 -11.52 6.50 4.96
N SER A 238 -12.51 7.14 4.33
CA SER A 238 -12.72 8.57 4.49
C SER A 238 -14.19 8.91 4.73
N ALA A 239 -14.49 9.66 5.79
CA ALA A 239 -15.82 10.21 6.05
C ALA A 239 -15.88 11.69 5.62
N ARG A 240 -16.23 11.95 4.36
CA ARG A 240 -16.07 13.27 3.71
C ARG A 240 -16.87 14.38 4.34
N ASP A 241 -18.04 14.07 4.87
CA ASP A 241 -18.93 15.01 5.55
C ASP A 241 -18.42 15.43 6.93
N ILE A 242 -17.82 14.49 7.67
CA ILE A 242 -17.06 14.80 8.90
C ILE A 242 -15.82 15.63 8.53
N GLN A 243 -15.07 15.21 7.50
CA GLN A 243 -13.84 15.87 7.05
C GLN A 243 -14.08 17.35 6.72
N ALA A 244 -15.12 17.62 5.92
CA ALA A 244 -15.44 18.97 5.47
C ALA A 244 -15.72 19.93 6.64
N TRP A 245 -16.21 19.44 7.77
CA TRP A 245 -16.48 20.24 8.97
C TRP A 245 -15.24 20.42 9.84
N GLU A 246 -14.42 19.39 10.02
CA GLU A 246 -13.33 19.41 11.00
C GLU A 246 -11.98 19.93 10.46
N TYR A 247 -11.73 19.82 9.14
CA TYR A 247 -10.35 19.85 8.65
C TYR A 247 -9.67 21.22 8.71
N GLN A 248 -10.42 22.32 8.83
CA GLN A 248 -9.83 23.64 8.91
C GLN A 248 -9.61 24.07 10.37
N PRO A 249 -8.42 24.58 10.72
CA PRO A 249 -7.21 24.76 9.88
C PRO A 249 -6.20 23.59 9.97
N LEU A 250 -6.48 22.54 10.75
CA LEU A 250 -5.46 21.59 11.23
C LEU A 250 -5.26 20.34 10.35
N GLY A 251 -6.03 20.19 9.28
CA GLY A 251 -6.02 19.02 8.41
C GLY A 251 -7.02 17.93 8.85
N PRO A 252 -7.11 16.83 8.08
CA PRO A 252 -8.01 15.71 8.36
C PRO A 252 -7.70 15.05 9.72
N PHE A 253 -8.73 14.61 10.44
CA PHE A 253 -8.56 13.95 11.74
C PHE A 253 -9.52 12.77 11.95
N LEU A 254 -10.70 12.99 12.55
CA LEU A 254 -11.66 11.91 12.82
C LEU A 254 -12.23 11.30 11.55
N ALA A 255 -12.22 12.06 10.45
CA ALA A 255 -12.65 11.61 9.16
C ALA A 255 -11.73 10.58 8.50
N LYS A 256 -10.55 10.30 9.09
CA LYS A 256 -9.54 9.37 8.59
C LYS A 256 -9.14 8.33 9.64
N ASN A 257 -9.03 8.74 10.91
CA ASN A 257 -8.45 7.90 11.97
C ASN A 257 -9.32 6.72 12.45
N PHE A 258 -10.49 6.49 11.83
CA PHE A 258 -11.40 5.41 12.22
C PHE A 258 -10.99 4.07 11.61
N CYS A 259 -10.39 4.06 10.42
CA CYS A 259 -9.91 2.86 9.76
C CYS A 259 -9.00 3.21 8.58
N THR A 260 -7.86 2.53 8.48
CA THR A 260 -7.02 2.52 7.28
C THR A 260 -6.65 1.07 7.02
N SER A 261 -6.85 0.52 5.81
CA SER A 261 -6.55 -0.89 5.53
C SER A 261 -5.30 -1.03 4.66
N ILE A 262 -4.47 -2.05 4.90
CA ILE A 262 -3.33 -2.40 4.03
C ILE A 262 -3.32 -3.87 3.59
N SER A 263 -2.75 -4.15 2.42
CA SER A 263 -2.54 -5.52 1.94
C SER A 263 -1.48 -6.24 2.80
N PRO A 264 -1.60 -7.57 2.99
CA PRO A 264 -0.73 -8.30 3.92
C PRO A 264 0.69 -8.58 3.38
N TRP A 265 0.88 -8.47 2.07
CA TRP A 265 2.13 -8.81 1.39
C TRP A 265 2.89 -7.55 0.98
N VAL A 266 4.13 -7.43 1.45
CA VAL A 266 5.04 -6.35 1.11
C VAL A 266 5.89 -6.76 -0.09
N VAL A 267 5.63 -6.16 -1.24
CA VAL A 267 6.40 -6.38 -2.47
C VAL A 267 7.65 -5.51 -2.43
N THR A 268 8.84 -6.12 -2.51
CA THR A 268 10.09 -5.36 -2.35
C THR A 268 10.41 -4.51 -3.58
N LEU A 269 11.19 -3.44 -3.39
CA LEU A 269 11.65 -2.63 -4.53
C LEU A 269 12.44 -3.47 -5.55
N GLU A 270 13.20 -4.47 -5.11
CA GLU A 270 13.92 -5.39 -6.02
C GLU A 270 12.98 -6.23 -6.90
N ALA A 271 11.75 -6.51 -6.46
CA ALA A 271 10.74 -7.18 -7.28
C ALA A 271 10.09 -6.23 -8.29
N LEU A 272 10.04 -4.93 -7.96
CA LEU A 272 9.45 -3.89 -8.79
C LEU A 272 10.44 -3.28 -9.81
N GLU A 273 11.75 -3.47 -9.61
CA GLU A 273 12.80 -2.90 -10.46
C GLU A 273 12.59 -3.13 -11.98
N PRO A 274 12.15 -4.31 -12.46
CA PRO A 274 11.87 -4.52 -13.89
C PRO A 274 10.74 -3.62 -14.46
N PHE A 275 9.94 -3.02 -13.58
CA PHE A 275 8.79 -2.18 -13.92
C PHE A 275 9.04 -0.71 -13.57
N ARG A 276 10.30 -0.35 -13.24
CA ARG A 276 10.72 1.04 -13.04
C ARG A 276 10.47 1.84 -14.32
N ARG A 277 9.90 3.04 -14.16
CA ARG A 277 9.72 4.04 -15.21
C ARG A 277 10.36 5.36 -14.80
N PRO A 278 10.80 6.20 -15.76
CA PRO A 278 11.22 7.55 -15.45
C PRO A 278 10.06 8.33 -14.83
N LEU A 279 10.33 9.16 -13.83
CA LEU A 279 9.31 10.09 -13.32
C LEU A 279 8.94 11.10 -14.43
N PRO A 280 7.64 11.39 -14.65
CA PRO A 280 7.24 12.44 -15.58
C PRO A 280 7.86 13.80 -15.24
N LYS A 281 8.06 14.64 -16.27
CA LYS A 281 8.61 15.98 -16.08
C LYS A 281 7.70 16.80 -15.15
N GLN A 282 8.30 17.36 -14.10
CA GLN A 282 7.64 18.27 -13.19
C GLN A 282 7.81 19.72 -13.66
N ASP A 283 6.71 20.48 -13.64
CA ASP A 283 6.66 21.90 -13.95
C ASP A 283 5.83 22.66 -12.89
N PRO A 284 6.44 23.61 -12.14
CA PRO A 284 7.85 24.03 -12.20
C PRO A 284 8.85 22.92 -11.81
N GLU A 285 10.12 23.12 -12.15
CA GLU A 285 11.19 22.23 -11.68
C GLU A 285 11.29 22.30 -10.15
N PRO A 286 11.32 21.15 -9.43
CA PRO A 286 11.45 21.14 -7.98
C PRO A 286 12.76 21.76 -7.49
N MET A 287 12.75 22.18 -6.22
CA MET A 287 13.94 22.65 -5.53
C MET A 287 15.05 21.58 -5.50
N PRO A 288 16.34 21.95 -5.43
CA PRO A 288 17.47 21.02 -5.56
C PRO A 288 17.43 19.76 -4.69
N TYR A 289 16.93 19.84 -3.46
CA TYR A 289 16.86 18.70 -2.54
C TYR A 289 15.83 17.62 -2.95
N LEU A 290 14.89 17.97 -3.84
CA LEU A 290 13.89 17.06 -4.43
C LEU A 290 14.24 16.64 -5.86
N ARG A 291 15.42 17.00 -6.36
CA ARG A 291 15.87 16.60 -7.70
C ARG A 291 16.81 15.42 -7.58
N ALA A 292 16.39 14.28 -8.11
CA ALA A 292 17.28 13.13 -8.37
C ALA A 292 17.60 13.07 -9.86
N LYS A 293 18.83 12.68 -10.20
CA LYS A 293 19.30 12.60 -11.60
C LYS A 293 18.46 11.61 -12.43
N ASP A 294 18.09 10.50 -11.82
CA ASP A 294 17.34 9.41 -12.43
C ASP A 294 16.10 9.06 -11.56
N ASP A 295 15.29 10.07 -11.24
CA ASP A 295 14.07 9.86 -10.47
C ASP A 295 13.06 8.98 -11.22
N PHE A 296 12.22 8.30 -10.46
CA PHE A 296 11.48 7.16 -10.96
C PHE A 296 10.09 7.03 -10.36
N THR A 297 9.27 6.29 -11.10
CA THR A 297 8.02 5.70 -10.64
C THR A 297 7.99 4.23 -11.06
N PHE A 298 6.88 3.55 -10.81
CA PHE A 298 6.66 2.16 -11.21
C PHE A 298 5.38 2.02 -12.03
N ASP A 299 5.45 1.16 -13.04
CA ASP A 299 4.29 0.71 -13.79
C ASP A 299 3.55 -0.38 -12.99
N ILE A 300 2.61 0.06 -12.15
CA ILE A 300 1.79 -0.80 -11.30
C ILE A 300 0.33 -0.52 -11.65
N GLN A 301 -0.33 -1.49 -12.27
CA GLN A 301 -1.77 -1.43 -12.52
C GLN A 301 -2.51 -1.57 -11.20
N LEU A 302 -3.54 -0.74 -11.01
CA LEU A 302 -4.34 -0.69 -9.80
C LEU A 302 -5.81 -0.69 -10.15
N GLU A 303 -6.58 -1.51 -9.45
CA GLU A 303 -8.04 -1.59 -9.61
C GLU A 303 -8.73 -1.51 -8.26
N ALA A 304 -9.85 -0.78 -8.20
CA ALA A 304 -10.80 -0.89 -7.09
C ALA A 304 -12.09 -1.54 -7.61
N SER A 305 -12.59 -2.50 -6.86
CA SER A 305 -13.84 -3.19 -7.13
C SER A 305 -14.81 -3.05 -5.97
N LEU A 306 -16.10 -2.95 -6.31
CA LEU A 306 -17.20 -2.79 -5.38
C LEU A 306 -18.18 -3.96 -5.56
N GLN A 307 -18.58 -4.56 -4.45
CA GLN A 307 -19.65 -5.54 -4.40
C GLN A 307 -20.71 -5.07 -3.40
N THR A 308 -21.92 -4.81 -3.89
CA THR A 308 -23.08 -4.54 -3.03
C THR A 308 -23.68 -5.85 -2.51
N SER A 309 -24.54 -5.76 -1.50
CA SER A 309 -25.25 -6.92 -0.93
C SER A 309 -26.19 -7.64 -1.90
N THR A 310 -26.58 -6.98 -3.00
CA THR A 310 -27.47 -7.52 -4.04
C THR A 310 -26.72 -8.04 -5.27
N MET A 311 -25.41 -7.82 -5.35
CA MET A 311 -24.56 -8.27 -6.46
C MET A 311 -24.02 -9.69 -6.24
N ASN A 312 -24.06 -10.51 -7.29
CA ASN A 312 -23.48 -11.86 -7.30
C ASN A 312 -21.94 -11.86 -7.38
N SER A 313 -21.36 -10.78 -7.91
CA SER A 313 -19.91 -10.64 -8.09
C SER A 313 -19.51 -9.17 -8.01
N ALA A 314 -18.29 -8.89 -7.54
CA ALA A 314 -17.74 -7.53 -7.54
C ALA A 314 -17.65 -6.95 -8.97
N HIS A 315 -17.72 -5.62 -9.05
CA HIS A 315 -17.56 -4.85 -10.28
C HIS A 315 -16.41 -3.86 -10.13
N VAL A 316 -15.52 -3.78 -11.12
CA VAL A 316 -14.40 -2.82 -11.11
C VAL A 316 -14.96 -1.41 -11.36
N ILE A 317 -14.69 -0.51 -10.43
CA ILE A 317 -15.18 0.88 -10.45
C ILE A 317 -14.05 1.89 -10.70
N THR A 318 -12.79 1.49 -10.51
CA THR A 318 -11.60 2.27 -10.84
C THR A 318 -10.56 1.38 -11.51
N CYS A 319 -9.95 1.87 -12.58
CA CYS A 319 -8.71 1.35 -13.16
C CYS A 319 -7.70 2.50 -13.30
N THR A 320 -6.59 2.45 -12.58
CA THR A 320 -5.55 3.49 -12.60
C THR A 320 -4.15 2.86 -12.57
N ASN A 321 -3.12 3.68 -12.45
CA ASN A 321 -1.74 3.22 -12.37
C ASN A 321 -0.93 4.09 -11.41
N PHE A 322 -0.05 3.46 -10.62
CA PHE A 322 0.85 4.15 -9.69
C PHE A 322 1.73 5.22 -10.37
N GLN A 323 2.04 5.05 -11.65
CA GLN A 323 2.81 6.03 -12.43
C GLN A 323 2.11 7.39 -12.61
N ASN A 324 0.83 7.51 -12.23
CA ASN A 324 0.09 8.77 -12.25
C ASN A 324 0.46 9.72 -11.09
N LEU A 325 1.24 9.26 -10.11
CA LEU A 325 1.78 10.13 -9.06
C LEU A 325 2.74 11.17 -9.64
N TYR A 326 2.57 12.42 -9.20
CA TYR A 326 3.43 13.53 -9.60
C TYR A 326 4.72 13.58 -8.77
N TRP A 327 4.62 13.30 -7.47
CA TRP A 327 5.76 13.20 -6.57
C TRP A 327 6.16 11.74 -6.39
N SER A 328 7.45 11.42 -6.58
CA SER A 328 7.99 10.07 -6.39
C SER A 328 8.06 9.70 -4.91
N ILE A 329 8.15 8.40 -4.61
CA ILE A 329 8.41 7.91 -3.25
C ILE A 329 9.77 8.38 -2.70
N ALA A 330 10.73 8.64 -3.59
CA ALA A 330 12.03 9.18 -3.22
C ALA A 330 11.91 10.64 -2.76
N GLN A 331 11.14 11.45 -3.50
CA GLN A 331 10.84 12.84 -3.13
C GLN A 331 10.03 12.93 -1.84
N GLN A 332 9.03 12.06 -1.67
CA GLN A 332 8.22 11.98 -0.44
C GLN A 332 9.10 11.73 0.78
N LEU A 333 9.98 10.72 0.74
CA LEU A 333 10.89 10.41 1.85
C LEU A 333 11.90 11.55 2.09
N ALA A 334 12.51 12.09 1.04
CA ALA A 334 13.46 13.20 1.15
C ALA A 334 12.81 14.44 1.78
N HIS A 335 11.59 14.78 1.37
CA HIS A 335 10.83 15.88 1.96
C HIS A 335 10.50 15.63 3.42
N HIS A 336 10.01 14.43 3.76
CA HIS A 336 9.62 14.09 5.13
C HIS A 336 10.79 14.28 6.12
N THR A 337 12.01 13.95 5.69
CA THR A 337 13.20 14.01 6.55
C THR A 337 13.97 15.31 6.46
N VAL A 338 13.61 16.24 5.56
CA VAL A 338 14.41 17.45 5.27
C VAL A 338 14.60 18.36 6.49
N ASN A 339 13.64 18.36 7.42
CA ASN A 339 13.69 19.12 8.67
C ASN A 339 14.40 18.37 9.82
N GLY A 340 14.93 17.18 9.55
CA GLY A 340 15.55 16.31 10.53
C GLY A 340 14.61 15.31 11.20
N CYS A 341 13.35 15.18 10.79
CA CYS A 341 12.44 14.13 11.27
C CYS A 341 13.08 12.74 11.12
N ASN A 342 13.03 11.94 12.18
CA ASN A 342 13.58 10.58 12.19
C ASN A 342 12.51 9.56 11.83
N LEU A 343 12.72 8.86 10.73
CA LEU A 343 11.95 7.66 10.38
C LEU A 343 12.47 6.44 11.14
N GLN A 344 11.62 5.44 11.31
CA GLN A 344 11.90 4.19 12.01
C GLN A 344 11.57 2.97 11.14
N PRO A 345 12.23 1.82 11.35
CA PRO A 345 11.87 0.59 10.66
C PRO A 345 10.41 0.19 10.90
N GLY A 346 9.66 0.09 9.81
CA GLY A 346 8.22 -0.21 9.81
C GLY A 346 7.30 1.00 9.81
N ASP A 347 7.83 2.24 9.78
CA ASP A 347 7.00 3.41 9.46
C ASP A 347 6.35 3.24 8.08
N LEU A 348 5.11 3.71 7.97
CA LEU A 348 4.27 3.60 6.78
C LEU A 348 4.08 4.98 6.16
N LEU A 349 4.50 5.16 4.91
CA LEU A 349 4.28 6.39 4.16
C LEU A 349 3.38 6.08 2.96
N ALA A 350 2.19 6.68 2.92
CA ALA A 350 1.20 6.45 1.86
C ALA A 350 1.26 7.54 0.79
N SER A 351 0.86 7.20 -0.43
CA SER A 351 1.03 8.06 -1.60
C SER A 351 0.10 9.29 -1.62
N GLY A 352 -1.01 9.22 -0.89
CA GLY A 352 -2.23 9.93 -1.24
C GLY A 352 -2.98 9.22 -2.36
N THR A 353 -4.28 9.52 -2.45
CA THR A 353 -5.18 8.93 -3.45
C THR A 353 -4.60 8.99 -4.87
N ILE A 354 -4.58 7.86 -5.56
CA ILE A 354 -4.01 7.71 -6.90
C ILE A 354 -5.12 7.85 -7.95
N SER A 355 -5.25 9.04 -8.52
CA SER A 355 -6.12 9.29 -9.68
C SER A 355 -5.32 9.47 -10.97
N GLY A 356 -5.89 9.09 -12.10
CA GLY A 356 -5.40 9.39 -13.45
C GLY A 356 -6.24 10.45 -14.17
N SER A 357 -5.99 10.62 -15.47
CA SER A 357 -6.63 11.66 -16.30
C SER A 357 -8.06 11.35 -16.75
N THR A 358 -8.47 10.08 -16.76
CA THR A 358 -9.81 9.67 -17.19
C THR A 358 -10.75 9.48 -16.01
N GLU A 359 -12.07 9.50 -16.25
CA GLU A 359 -13.05 9.37 -15.18
C GLU A 359 -12.97 8.02 -14.47
N GLU A 360 -12.72 6.95 -15.23
CA GLU A 360 -12.57 5.57 -14.74
C GLU A 360 -11.27 5.38 -13.94
N SER A 361 -10.34 6.33 -14.03
CA SER A 361 -9.06 6.29 -13.31
C SER A 361 -9.05 7.11 -12.02
N ARG A 362 -10.20 7.67 -11.61
CA ARG A 362 -10.37 8.41 -10.36
C ARG A 362 -10.33 7.46 -9.16
N GLY A 363 -9.56 7.83 -8.14
CA GLY A 363 -9.19 6.97 -7.02
C GLY A 363 -10.14 6.94 -5.82
N CYS A 364 -11.29 7.61 -5.87
CA CYS A 364 -12.28 7.61 -4.79
C CYS A 364 -13.71 7.90 -5.29
N MET A 365 -14.73 7.62 -4.48
CA MET A 365 -16.14 7.91 -4.78
C MET A 365 -16.39 9.41 -4.88
N LEU A 366 -15.72 10.24 -4.08
CA LEU A 366 -15.81 11.70 -4.17
C LEU A 366 -15.53 12.17 -5.61
N GLU A 367 -14.51 11.60 -6.25
CA GLU A 367 -14.14 11.92 -7.62
C GLU A 367 -15.03 11.22 -8.65
N LEU A 368 -15.21 9.90 -8.53
CA LEU A 368 -16.02 9.10 -9.48
C LEU A 368 -17.42 9.66 -9.63
N THR A 369 -18.02 10.07 -8.52
CA THR A 369 -19.41 10.56 -8.50
C THR A 369 -19.52 12.07 -8.56
N TRP A 370 -18.40 12.78 -8.67
CA TRP A 370 -18.33 14.24 -8.63
C TRP A 370 -19.10 14.82 -7.44
N ARG A 371 -18.70 14.40 -6.23
CA ARG A 371 -19.35 14.75 -4.95
C ARG A 371 -20.83 14.35 -4.89
N GLY A 372 -21.16 13.19 -5.45
CA GLY A 372 -22.51 12.62 -5.49
C GLY A 372 -23.45 13.25 -6.54
N ALA A 373 -22.97 14.18 -7.37
CA ALA A 373 -23.75 14.78 -8.44
C ALA A 373 -24.05 13.77 -9.57
N ASN A 374 -23.11 12.86 -9.82
CA ASN A 374 -23.17 11.85 -10.87
C ASN A 374 -23.08 10.45 -10.24
N PRO A 375 -24.19 9.86 -9.73
CA PRO A 375 -24.15 8.54 -9.11
C PRO A 375 -23.56 7.48 -10.05
N LEU A 376 -22.66 6.66 -9.52
CA LEU A 376 -22.10 5.52 -10.23
C LEU A 376 -23.20 4.49 -10.48
N LYS A 377 -23.36 4.04 -11.72
CA LYS A 377 -24.33 3.00 -12.11
C LYS A 377 -23.65 1.65 -12.10
N LEU A 378 -24.19 0.70 -11.35
CA LEU A 378 -23.66 -0.66 -11.25
C LEU A 378 -24.40 -1.63 -12.20
N PRO A 379 -23.78 -2.76 -12.60
CA PRO A 379 -24.34 -3.67 -13.60
C PRO A 379 -25.70 -4.29 -13.26
N ASN A 380 -26.04 -4.38 -11.97
CA ASN A 380 -27.31 -4.91 -11.48
C ASN A 380 -28.42 -3.85 -11.38
N GLY A 381 -28.15 -2.61 -11.78
CA GLY A 381 -29.09 -1.48 -11.70
C GLY A 381 -28.98 -0.65 -10.41
N ASP A 382 -28.16 -1.07 -9.44
CA ASP A 382 -27.86 -0.26 -8.26
C ASP A 382 -27.15 1.04 -8.65
N ALA A 383 -27.24 2.04 -7.78
CA ALA A 383 -26.47 3.26 -7.89
C ALA A 383 -25.77 3.59 -6.57
N ARG A 384 -24.59 4.20 -6.67
CA ARG A 384 -23.80 4.65 -5.51
C ARG A 384 -23.34 6.08 -5.68
N LYS A 385 -23.61 6.91 -4.66
CA LYS A 385 -22.95 8.21 -4.46
C LYS A 385 -21.76 8.07 -3.52
N TRP A 386 -21.95 7.26 -2.49
CA TRP A 386 -21.03 6.96 -1.41
C TRP A 386 -21.18 5.48 -1.06
N LEU A 387 -20.29 4.95 -0.24
CA LEU A 387 -20.37 3.57 0.23
C LEU A 387 -21.52 3.40 1.23
N GLU A 388 -22.32 2.36 1.03
CA GLU A 388 -23.45 1.97 1.87
C GLU A 388 -23.09 0.79 2.79
N ASP A 389 -23.88 0.57 3.83
CA ASP A 389 -23.65 -0.56 4.73
C ASP A 389 -23.90 -1.89 3.99
N GLY A 390 -23.01 -2.86 4.21
CA GLY A 390 -23.00 -4.13 3.49
C GLY A 390 -22.19 -4.13 2.18
N ASP A 391 -21.78 -2.95 1.68
CA ASP A 391 -20.85 -2.87 0.56
C ASP A 391 -19.49 -3.46 0.95
N THR A 392 -18.87 -4.22 0.04
CA THR A 392 -17.48 -4.67 0.17
C THR A 392 -16.65 -4.01 -0.92
N LEU A 393 -15.60 -3.31 -0.52
CA LEU A 393 -14.64 -2.74 -1.45
C LEU A 393 -13.31 -3.49 -1.37
N ALA A 394 -12.72 -3.77 -2.52
CA ALA A 394 -11.45 -4.44 -2.67
C ALA A 394 -10.55 -3.68 -3.65
N ILE A 395 -9.30 -3.42 -3.26
CA ILE A 395 -8.25 -2.88 -4.13
C ILE A 395 -7.27 -4.00 -4.44
N SER A 396 -6.95 -4.17 -5.72
CA SER A 396 -5.92 -5.08 -6.20
C SER A 396 -4.89 -4.34 -7.06
N GLY A 397 -3.70 -4.91 -7.20
CA GLY A 397 -2.67 -4.31 -8.04
C GLY A 397 -1.56 -5.27 -8.43
N TRP A 398 -0.98 -5.01 -9.60
CA TRP A 398 0.09 -5.83 -10.17
C TRP A 398 0.92 -5.07 -11.21
N CYS A 399 2.18 -5.49 -11.34
CA CYS A 399 2.99 -5.20 -12.51
C CYS A 399 2.86 -6.34 -13.53
N GLN A 400 2.65 -6.00 -14.80
CA GLN A 400 2.51 -6.98 -15.88
C GLN A 400 3.87 -7.23 -16.55
N GLY A 401 4.40 -8.45 -16.39
CA GLY A 401 5.57 -8.93 -17.12
C GLY A 401 5.19 -9.78 -18.34
N GLU A 402 6.19 -10.24 -19.09
CA GLU A 402 5.98 -11.19 -20.18
C GLU A 402 5.68 -12.59 -19.63
N GLY A 403 4.39 -12.95 -19.57
CA GLY A 403 3.92 -14.27 -19.12
C GLY A 403 3.94 -14.49 -17.60
N TYR A 404 4.00 -13.42 -16.79
CA TYR A 404 3.86 -13.47 -15.33
C TYR A 404 3.39 -12.10 -14.79
N ARG A 405 2.88 -12.07 -13.55
CA ARG A 405 2.53 -10.83 -12.82
C ARG A 405 3.30 -10.71 -11.51
N VAL A 406 3.75 -9.51 -11.15
CA VAL A 406 4.21 -9.22 -9.78
C VAL A 406 3.06 -8.50 -9.08
N GLY A 407 2.25 -9.25 -8.34
CA GLY A 407 1.03 -8.75 -7.71
C GLY A 407 1.14 -8.51 -6.21
N PHE A 408 0.23 -7.71 -5.67
CA PHE A 408 0.21 -7.30 -4.27
C PHE A 408 -0.81 -8.07 -3.41
N GLY A 409 -1.48 -9.05 -4.02
CA GLY A 409 -2.72 -9.62 -3.46
C GLY A 409 -3.85 -8.58 -3.52
N GLU A 410 -4.57 -8.42 -2.42
CA GLU A 410 -5.72 -7.52 -2.28
C GLU A 410 -5.72 -6.86 -0.91
N VAL A 411 -6.21 -5.62 -0.84
CA VAL A 411 -6.72 -5.00 0.39
C VAL A 411 -8.23 -4.80 0.28
N SER A 412 -9.00 -5.43 1.17
CA SER A 412 -10.46 -5.31 1.18
C SER A 412 -11.03 -5.00 2.56
N GLY A 413 -12.25 -4.48 2.58
CA GLY A 413 -13.03 -4.24 3.78
C GLY A 413 -14.51 -4.12 3.45
N ARG A 414 -15.34 -4.69 4.32
CA ARG A 414 -16.80 -4.60 4.22
C ARG A 414 -17.33 -3.57 5.21
N ILE A 415 -18.24 -2.74 4.75
CA ILE A 415 -18.81 -1.66 5.57
C ILE A 415 -19.88 -2.22 6.49
N ILE A 416 -19.77 -1.91 7.79
CA ILE A 416 -20.77 -2.28 8.81
C ILE A 416 -21.30 -1.03 9.51
N GLY A 417 -22.62 -1.01 9.75
CA GLY A 417 -23.38 0.14 10.29
C GLY A 417 -23.44 0.19 11.80
#